data_AF-A0A944BQW6-F1
#
_entry.id   AF-A0A944BQW6-F1
#
_cell.length_a   1.000
_cell.length_b   1.000
_cell.length_c   1.000
_cell.angle_alpha   90.00
_cell.angle_beta   90.00
_cell.angle_gamma   90.00
#
_symmetry.space_group_name_H-M   'P 1'
#
loop_
_entity.id
_entity.type
_entity.pdbx_description
1 polymer ?
#
loop_
_entity_poly.entity_id
_entity_poly.type
_entity_poly.pdbx_seq_one_letter_code
_entity_poly.pdbx_strand_id
1 'polypeptide(L)'
;MSLDKGYIKLWRSMLTWEWYDDPPTKDVYLHLILTASISPSIWHGVEIPRGSLVSSYRKIAKQTGLTIQQARTAISHLETTGEITRSAHSKFTVFTLNNYDKFQEVTQKSTSKSLKNQQANPNQSTFNQHQYKKIKEDIKKEEEKNISAVAQDEKDVRIFPPGGDF
;
A
#
# COMPACT_ATOMS: atom_id res chain seq x y z
N MET A 1 -3.16 -1.23 -9.89
CA MET A 1 -2.00 -0.32 -9.64
C MET A 1 -0.76 -1.09 -10.00
N SER A 2 -0.18 -0.84 -11.17
CA SER A 2 1.04 -1.54 -11.59
C SER A 2 2.18 -1.10 -10.66
N LEU A 3 2.57 -1.99 -9.76
CA LEU A 3 3.72 -1.81 -8.85
C LEU A 3 5.06 -1.96 -9.61
N ASP A 4 4.99 -2.22 -10.91
CA ASP A 4 6.10 -2.72 -11.74
C ASP A 4 6.96 -1.58 -12.32
N LYS A 5 6.63 -0.32 -12.01
CA LYS A 5 7.33 0.87 -12.50
C LYS A 5 7.64 1.82 -11.34
N GLY A 6 8.82 1.67 -10.74
CA GLY A 6 9.31 2.61 -9.73
C GLY A 6 10.34 2.03 -8.77
N TYR A 7 10.74 2.84 -7.80
CA TYR A 7 11.51 2.41 -6.64
C TYR A 7 11.00 3.18 -5.41
N ILE A 8 11.19 2.58 -4.24
CA ILE A 8 11.01 3.26 -2.95
C ILE A 8 12.39 3.58 -2.37
N LYS A 9 12.47 4.64 -1.55
CA LYS A 9 13.68 4.90 -0.76
C LYS A 9 13.63 4.07 0.51
N LEU A 10 14.69 3.33 0.79
CA LEU A 10 14.87 2.64 2.06
C LEU A 10 16.15 3.16 2.72
N TRP A 11 16.02 3.60 3.97
CA TRP A 11 17.14 4.17 4.72
C TRP A 11 18.01 3.08 5.32
N ARG A 12 19.34 3.26 5.29
CA ARG A 12 20.29 2.30 5.89
C ARG A 12 20.13 2.14 7.40
N SER A 13 19.53 3.13 8.08
CA SER A 13 19.17 3.04 9.50
C SER A 13 18.19 1.91 9.80
N MET A 14 17.52 1.36 8.80
CA MET A 14 16.70 0.16 8.96
C MET A 14 17.54 -1.06 9.42
N LEU A 15 18.83 -1.13 9.10
CA LEU A 15 19.70 -2.21 9.56
C LEU A 15 19.92 -2.21 11.08
N THR A 16 19.71 -1.06 11.72
CA THR A 16 19.81 -0.88 13.18
C THR A 16 18.45 -0.72 13.85
N TRP A 17 17.36 -0.91 13.11
CA TRP A 17 16.00 -0.80 13.62
C TRP A 17 15.64 -2.02 14.46
N GLU A 18 14.85 -1.79 15.52
CA GLU A 18 14.52 -2.78 16.55
C GLU A 18 13.97 -4.08 15.98
N TRP A 19 13.17 -4.02 14.91
CA TRP A 19 12.53 -5.20 14.33
C TRP A 19 13.30 -5.81 13.17
N TYR A 20 14.53 -5.36 12.88
CA TYR A 20 15.30 -5.87 11.75
C TYR A 20 15.70 -7.35 11.92
N ASP A 21 15.89 -7.79 13.16
CA ASP A 21 16.20 -9.16 13.55
C ASP A 21 14.95 -10.05 13.72
N ASP A 22 13.73 -9.48 13.67
CA ASP A 22 12.46 -10.21 13.63
C ASP A 22 11.92 -10.29 12.19
N PRO A 23 12.12 -11.40 11.45
CA PRO A 23 11.76 -11.48 10.04
C PRO A 23 10.27 -11.20 9.76
N PRO A 24 9.29 -11.74 10.53
CA PRO A 24 7.88 -11.43 10.30
C PRO A 24 7.56 -9.94 10.37
N THR A 25 8.05 -9.23 11.40
CA THR A 25 7.77 -7.79 11.55
C THR A 25 8.45 -6.97 10.46
N LYS A 26 9.72 -7.27 10.17
CA LYS A 26 10.46 -6.64 9.07
C LYS A 26 9.78 -6.84 7.72
N ASP A 27 9.39 -8.06 7.40
CA ASP A 27 8.80 -8.40 6.10
C ASP A 27 7.43 -7.74 5.92
N VAL A 28 6.61 -7.68 6.98
CA VAL A 28 5.35 -6.94 6.96
C VAL A 28 5.60 -5.44 6.76
N TYR A 29 6.57 -4.85 7.46
CA TYR A 29 6.87 -3.43 7.29
C TYR A 29 7.35 -3.09 5.88
N LEU A 30 8.26 -3.89 5.31
CA LEU A 30 8.71 -3.75 3.93
C LEU A 30 7.54 -3.88 2.94
N HIS A 31 6.68 -4.87 3.12
CA HIS A 31 5.48 -5.05 2.31
C HIS A 31 4.57 -3.84 2.36
N LEU A 32 4.34 -3.26 3.55
CA LEU A 32 3.54 -2.04 3.69
C LEU A 32 4.17 -0.86 2.95
N ILE A 33 5.49 -0.64 3.07
CA ILE A 33 6.16 0.47 2.36
C ILE A 33 6.05 0.31 0.85
N LEU A 34 6.23 -0.91 0.34
CA LEU A 34 6.17 -1.22 -1.09
C LEU A 34 4.75 -1.08 -1.67
N THR A 35 3.72 -1.37 -0.88
CA THR A 35 2.33 -1.43 -1.36
C THR A 35 1.46 -0.24 -0.95
N ALA A 36 1.96 0.63 -0.07
CA ALA A 36 1.26 1.83 0.36
C ALA A 36 0.96 2.79 -0.80
N SER A 37 -0.14 3.52 -0.68
CA SER A 37 -0.57 4.52 -1.65
C SER A 37 0.46 5.65 -1.78
N ILE A 38 0.86 5.98 -3.00
CA ILE A 38 1.80 7.10 -3.26
C ILE A 38 1.07 8.44 -3.26
N SER A 39 -0.25 8.45 -3.48
CA SER A 39 -1.10 9.65 -3.45
C SER A 39 -2.33 9.41 -2.59
N PRO A 40 -2.89 10.45 -1.97
CA PRO A 40 -4.19 10.34 -1.32
C PRO A 40 -5.25 9.89 -2.34
N SER A 41 -6.22 9.11 -1.88
CA SER A 41 -7.28 8.56 -2.72
C SER A 41 -8.57 8.41 -1.94
N ILE A 42 -9.71 8.31 -2.63
CA ILE A 42 -11.00 8.06 -1.99
C ILE A 42 -11.36 6.59 -2.22
N TRP A 43 -11.59 5.86 -1.13
CA TRP A 43 -12.01 4.47 -1.15
C TRP A 43 -13.36 4.31 -0.45
N HIS A 44 -14.40 3.93 -1.20
CA HIS A 44 -15.78 3.85 -0.69
C HIS A 44 -16.26 5.09 0.09
N GLY A 45 -15.89 6.29 -0.38
CA GLY A 45 -16.26 7.56 0.26
C GLY A 45 -15.42 7.94 1.47
N VAL A 46 -14.43 7.13 1.85
CA VAL A 46 -13.44 7.44 2.89
C VAL A 46 -12.16 7.94 2.25
N GLU A 47 -11.63 9.05 2.76
CA GLU A 47 -10.32 9.54 2.36
C GLU A 47 -9.22 8.63 2.92
N ILE A 48 -8.42 8.06 2.02
CA ILE A 48 -7.26 7.23 2.34
C ILE A 48 -6.03 8.11 2.10
N PRO A 49 -5.30 8.50 3.17
CA PRO A 49 -4.14 9.35 3.02
C PRO A 49 -3.02 8.63 2.27
N ARG A 50 -2.07 9.40 1.75
CA ARG A 50 -0.80 8.88 1.23
C ARG A 50 -0.11 8.02 2.30
N GLY A 51 0.64 7.01 1.89
CA GLY A 51 1.33 6.10 2.80
C GLY A 51 0.41 5.10 3.46
N SER A 52 -0.80 4.89 2.92
CA SER A 52 -1.78 3.97 3.49
C SER A 52 -2.08 2.78 2.58
N LEU A 53 -2.42 1.67 3.19
CA LEU A 53 -2.82 0.43 2.53
C LEU A 53 -4.18 -0.04 3.07
N VAL A 54 -5.15 -0.19 2.18
CA VAL A 54 -6.41 -0.88 2.49
C VAL A 54 -6.17 -2.39 2.41
N SER A 55 -6.17 -3.08 3.54
CA SER A 55 -5.88 -4.51 3.61
C SER A 55 -6.51 -5.18 4.82
N SER A 56 -6.24 -6.48 4.99
CA SER A 56 -6.61 -7.27 6.16
C SER A 56 -5.44 -8.16 6.56
N TYR A 57 -5.46 -8.65 7.81
CA TYR A 57 -4.44 -9.60 8.29
C TYR A 57 -4.26 -10.80 7.37
N ARG A 58 -5.37 -11.36 6.85
CA ARG A 58 -5.33 -12.51 5.93
C ARG A 58 -4.66 -12.14 4.61
N LYS A 59 -4.96 -10.95 4.08
CA LYS A 59 -4.37 -10.47 2.82
C LYS A 59 -2.88 -10.20 2.98
N ILE A 60 -2.46 -9.55 4.07
CA ILE A 60 -1.04 -9.33 4.39
C ILE A 60 -0.33 -10.68 4.52
N ALA A 61 -0.84 -11.58 5.36
CA ALA A 61 -0.27 -12.91 5.55
C ALA A 61 -0.08 -13.68 4.23
N LYS A 62 -1.10 -13.66 3.35
CA LYS A 62 -1.02 -14.29 2.03
C LYS A 62 0.06 -13.66 1.15
N GLN A 63 0.18 -12.34 1.15
CA GLN A 63 1.13 -11.62 0.30
C GLN A 63 2.58 -11.74 0.79
N THR A 64 2.78 -11.84 2.11
CA THR A 64 4.11 -11.99 2.71
C THR A 64 4.52 -13.44 2.93
N GLY A 65 3.65 -14.41 2.66
CA GLY A 65 3.91 -15.84 2.93
C GLY A 65 3.94 -16.20 4.42
N LEU A 66 3.43 -15.33 5.29
CA LEU A 66 3.39 -15.55 6.73
C LEU A 66 2.10 -16.26 7.16
N THR A 67 2.11 -16.83 8.37
CA THR A 67 0.86 -17.22 9.03
C THR A 67 0.05 -15.98 9.44
N ILE A 68 -1.26 -16.14 9.58
CA ILE A 68 -2.15 -15.04 10.06
C ILE A 68 -1.71 -14.56 11.46
N GLN A 69 -1.23 -15.48 12.31
CA GLN A 69 -0.77 -15.14 13.65
C GLN A 69 0.51 -14.29 13.60
N GLN A 70 1.49 -14.68 12.79
CA GLN A 70 2.69 -13.86 12.56
C GLN A 70 2.35 -12.47 12.02
N ALA A 71 1.44 -12.38 11.04
CA ALA A 71 1.00 -11.08 10.52
C ALA A 71 0.33 -10.20 11.58
N ARG A 72 -0.46 -10.80 12.50
CA ARG A 72 -1.06 -10.07 13.62
C ARG A 72 -0.02 -9.57 14.61
N THR A 73 0.92 -10.43 15.01
CA THR A 73 2.02 -10.08 15.91
C THR A 73 2.88 -8.97 15.31
N ALA A 74 3.28 -9.10 14.06
CA ALA A 74 4.03 -8.10 13.32
C ALA A 74 3.33 -6.73 13.30
N ILE A 75 2.05 -6.71 12.94
CA ILE A 75 1.27 -5.46 12.97
C ILE A 75 1.19 -4.89 14.38
N SER A 76 1.01 -5.72 15.41
CA SER A 76 0.98 -5.28 16.81
C SER A 76 2.30 -4.65 17.25
N HIS A 77 3.44 -5.22 16.85
CA HIS A 77 4.76 -4.65 17.10
C HIS A 77 4.88 -3.26 16.46
N LEU A 78 4.53 -3.14 15.18
CA LEU A 78 4.60 -1.88 14.44
C LEU A 78 3.65 -0.81 14.99
N GLU A 79 2.46 -1.20 15.47
CA GLU A 79 1.53 -0.30 16.17
C GLU A 79 2.13 0.18 17.50
N THR A 80 2.74 -0.73 18.27
CA THR A 80 3.31 -0.43 19.59
C THR A 80 4.50 0.52 19.51
N THR A 81 5.35 0.37 18.49
CA THR A 81 6.50 1.27 18.26
C THR A 81 6.13 2.53 17.46
N GLY A 82 4.85 2.70 17.09
CA GLY A 82 4.36 3.89 16.38
C GLY A 82 4.83 4.00 14.92
N GLU A 83 5.23 2.89 14.31
CA GLU A 83 5.64 2.84 12.90
C GLU A 83 4.42 2.90 11.97
N ILE A 84 3.31 2.29 12.41
CA ILE A 84 2.04 2.30 11.69
C ILE A 84 0.88 2.67 12.61
N THR A 85 -0.22 3.11 11.99
CA THR A 85 -1.53 3.25 12.62
C THR A 85 -2.54 2.39 11.89
N ARG A 86 -3.45 1.76 12.62
CA ARG A 86 -4.55 0.97 12.07
C ARG A 86 -5.90 1.64 12.33
N SER A 87 -6.62 1.92 11.26
CA SER A 87 -7.99 2.42 11.30
C SER A 87 -8.95 1.35 10.80
N ALA A 88 -9.79 0.84 11.69
CA ALA A 88 -10.85 -0.10 11.34
C ALA A 88 -12.10 0.67 10.90
N HIS A 89 -12.57 0.37 9.69
CA HIS A 89 -13.88 0.79 9.19
C HIS A 89 -14.83 -0.41 9.16
N SER A 90 -16.13 -0.14 8.98
CA SER A 90 -17.18 -1.17 8.99
C SER A 90 -16.96 -2.29 7.97
N LYS A 91 -16.27 -2.03 6.85
CA LYS A 91 -16.06 -2.98 5.76
C LYS A 91 -14.60 -3.30 5.45
N PHE A 92 -13.65 -2.51 5.97
CA PHE A 92 -12.23 -2.65 5.63
C PHE A 92 -11.33 -2.08 6.72
N THR A 93 -10.05 -2.41 6.66
CA THR A 93 -9.03 -1.86 7.55
C THR A 93 -8.01 -1.10 6.74
N VAL A 94 -7.59 0.05 7.26
CA VAL A 94 -6.55 0.89 6.68
C VAL A 94 -5.33 0.83 7.60
N PHE A 95 -4.18 0.50 7.02
CA PHE A 95 -2.89 0.57 7.70
C PHE A 95 -2.12 1.76 7.13
N THR A 96 -1.76 2.73 7.97
CA THR A 96 -1.09 3.97 7.57
C THR A 96 0.32 3.99 8.15
N LEU A 97 1.32 4.26 7.30
CA LEU A 97 2.72 4.44 7.70
C LEU A 97 2.90 5.87 8.25
N ASN A 98 3.22 6.00 9.54
CA ASN A 98 3.19 7.29 10.24
C ASN A 98 4.25 8.29 9.76
N ASN A 99 5.36 7.80 9.21
CA ASN A 99 6.48 8.63 8.74
C ASN A 99 6.70 8.51 7.22
N TYR A 100 5.70 8.09 6.45
CA TYR A 100 5.84 7.81 5.02
C TYR A 100 6.36 9.02 4.22
N ASP A 101 5.82 10.21 4.47
CA ASP A 101 6.23 11.42 3.75
C ASP A 101 7.70 11.78 4.02
N LYS A 102 8.16 11.71 5.27
CA LYS A 102 9.57 11.95 5.62
C LYS A 102 10.53 11.05 4.85
N PHE A 103 10.12 9.81 4.58
CA PHE A 103 10.97 8.83 3.92
C PHE A 103 10.85 8.86 2.39
N GLN A 104 9.66 9.18 1.86
CA GLN A 104 9.36 9.17 0.42
C GLN A 104 9.18 10.57 -0.17
N GLU A 105 9.60 11.62 0.54
CA GLU A 105 9.71 12.95 -0.01
C GLU A 105 10.74 12.97 -1.14
N VAL A 106 10.29 13.46 -2.30
CA VAL A 106 11.19 13.84 -3.37
C VAL A 106 11.69 15.22 -3.01
N THR A 107 12.92 15.33 -2.52
CA THR A 107 13.62 16.62 -2.54
C THR A 107 13.73 17.00 -4.02
N GLN A 108 12.83 17.85 -4.51
CA GLN A 108 13.10 18.57 -5.73
C GLN A 108 14.28 19.48 -5.42
N LYS A 109 15.50 18.98 -5.62
CA LYS A 109 16.61 19.87 -5.97
C LYS A 109 16.26 20.39 -7.35
N SER A 110 15.47 21.45 -7.39
CA SER A 110 15.47 22.37 -8.51
C SER A 110 16.93 22.76 -8.74
N THR A 111 17.51 22.27 -9.83
CA THR A 111 18.73 22.83 -10.39
C THR A 111 18.39 24.18 -11.01
N SER A 112 17.92 25.14 -10.21
CA SER A 112 17.90 26.55 -10.57
C SER A 112 19.05 27.20 -9.81
N LYS A 113 20.22 27.24 -10.46
CA LYS A 113 21.20 28.26 -10.11
C LYS A 113 20.56 29.63 -10.31
N SER A 114 20.80 30.50 -9.32
CA SER A 114 20.72 31.96 -9.36
C SER A 114 19.35 32.63 -9.15
N LEU A 115 19.10 33.12 -7.91
CA LEU A 115 19.28 34.51 -7.47
C LEU A 115 18.19 34.97 -6.47
N LYS A 116 18.65 35.29 -5.26
CA LYS A 116 18.19 36.32 -4.31
C LYS A 116 16.83 36.99 -4.56
N ASN A 117 15.86 36.79 -3.65
CA ASN A 117 15.41 37.79 -2.65
C ASN A 117 14.01 37.45 -2.09
N GLN A 118 13.96 37.43 -0.75
CA GLN A 118 12.93 37.99 0.15
C GLN A 118 11.41 37.74 -0.05
N GLN A 119 10.80 37.38 1.10
CA GLN A 119 9.46 37.72 1.60
C GLN A 119 8.23 36.85 1.26
N ALA A 120 7.80 36.13 2.31
CA ALA A 120 6.46 36.09 2.92
C ALA A 120 5.19 35.62 2.16
N ASN A 121 4.61 34.56 2.74
CA ASN A 121 3.18 34.23 2.92
C ASN A 121 2.36 33.55 1.78
N PRO A 122 1.28 32.82 2.17
CA PRO A 122 0.95 31.50 1.64
C PRO A 122 -0.23 31.52 0.66
N ASN A 123 -0.56 30.34 0.14
CA ASN A 123 -1.51 30.02 -0.94
C ASN A 123 -0.91 30.16 -2.34
N GLN A 124 -0.61 29.03 -2.97
CA GLN A 124 -1.48 28.51 -4.03
C GLN A 124 -0.95 27.19 -4.58
N SER A 125 -1.88 26.24 -4.61
CA SER A 125 -1.89 25.02 -5.41
C SER A 125 -1.60 25.28 -6.89
N THR A 126 -0.81 24.41 -7.52
CA THR A 126 -0.99 24.12 -8.95
C THR A 126 -0.64 22.66 -9.26
N PHE A 127 -1.70 21.94 -9.58
CA PHE A 127 -1.77 20.53 -9.96
C PHE A 127 -1.07 20.25 -11.30
N ASN A 128 -0.30 19.16 -11.38
CA ASN A 128 0.10 18.59 -12.67
C ASN A 128 -0.89 17.50 -13.12
N GLN A 129 -2.06 17.94 -13.58
CA GLN A 129 -3.25 17.15 -13.97
C GLN A 129 -3.05 16.15 -15.14
N HIS A 130 -1.85 16.06 -15.72
CA HIS A 130 -1.61 15.34 -16.98
C HIS A 130 -1.20 13.87 -16.82
N GLN A 131 -0.64 13.44 -15.69
CA GLN A 131 -0.37 12.01 -15.44
C GLN A 131 -1.58 11.25 -14.87
N TYR A 132 -2.53 11.97 -14.26
CA TYR A 132 -3.66 11.38 -13.51
C TYR A 132 -4.79 10.82 -14.37
N LYS A 133 -5.01 11.35 -15.59
CA LYS A 133 -6.09 10.88 -16.47
C LYS A 133 -5.79 9.51 -17.10
N LYS A 134 -4.54 9.22 -17.45
CA LYS A 134 -4.16 7.90 -18.01
C LYS A 134 -4.31 6.77 -17.01
N ILE A 135 -3.93 6.99 -15.75
CA ILE A 135 -3.97 5.98 -14.69
C ILE A 135 -5.42 5.57 -14.34
N LYS A 136 -6.39 6.51 -14.41
CA LYS A 136 -7.79 6.23 -14.08
C LYS A 136 -8.49 5.36 -15.12
N GLU A 137 -8.10 5.44 -16.39
CA GLU A 137 -8.64 4.59 -17.47
C GLU A 137 -8.09 3.16 -17.41
N ASP A 138 -6.86 2.98 -16.95
CA ASP A 138 -6.22 1.65 -16.84
C ASP A 138 -6.80 0.82 -15.67
N ILE A 139 -7.18 1.47 -14.55
CA ILE A 139 -7.82 0.80 -13.40
C ILE A 139 -9.18 0.19 -13.77
N LYS A 140 -9.98 0.90 -14.57
CA LYS A 140 -11.32 0.40 -14.98
C LYS A 140 -11.21 -0.87 -15.84
N LYS A 141 -10.14 -1.01 -16.62
CA LYS A 141 -9.90 -2.20 -17.48
C LYS A 141 -9.34 -3.40 -16.71
N GLU A 142 -8.61 -3.18 -15.62
CA GLU A 142 -8.07 -4.27 -14.76
C GLU A 142 -9.15 -4.89 -13.87
N GLU A 143 -10.14 -4.11 -13.40
CA GLU A 143 -11.27 -4.63 -12.63
C GLU A 143 -12.21 -5.49 -13.49
N GLU A 144 -12.48 -5.09 -14.74
CA GLU A 144 -13.31 -5.87 -15.68
C GLU A 144 -12.66 -7.22 -16.06
N LYS A 145 -11.34 -7.28 -16.18
CA LYS A 145 -10.60 -8.54 -16.45
C LYS A 145 -10.58 -9.49 -15.25
N ASN A 146 -10.44 -8.97 -14.03
CA ASN A 146 -10.44 -9.81 -12.84
C ASN A 146 -11.83 -10.39 -12.54
N ILE A 147 -12.91 -9.67 -12.87
CA ILE A 147 -14.28 -10.20 -12.76
C ILE A 147 -14.51 -11.34 -13.78
N SER A 148 -13.96 -11.25 -14.99
CA SER A 148 -14.10 -12.32 -15.99
C SER A 148 -13.28 -13.58 -15.66
N ALA A 149 -12.13 -13.44 -15.01
CA ALA A 149 -11.28 -14.57 -14.61
C ALA A 149 -11.89 -15.37 -13.46
N VAL A 150 -12.48 -14.69 -12.46
CA VAL A 150 -13.17 -15.35 -11.33
C VAL A 150 -14.41 -16.12 -11.80
N ALA A 151 -15.10 -15.64 -12.83
CA ALA A 151 -16.26 -16.33 -13.41
C ALA A 151 -15.90 -17.59 -14.24
N GLN A 152 -14.63 -17.80 -14.58
CA GLN A 152 -14.15 -18.99 -15.28
C GLN A 152 -13.71 -20.09 -14.30
N ASP A 153 -13.07 -19.74 -13.18
CA ASP A 153 -12.68 -20.70 -12.13
C ASP A 153 -13.88 -21.37 -11.44
N GLU A 154 -15.04 -20.70 -11.33
CA GLU A 154 -16.24 -21.31 -10.73
C GLU A 154 -16.92 -22.36 -11.63
N LYS A 155 -16.61 -22.39 -12.94
CA LYS A 155 -17.18 -23.39 -13.86
C LYS A 155 -16.43 -24.72 -13.87
N ASP A 156 -15.17 -24.74 -13.46
CA ASP A 156 -14.32 -25.94 -13.45
C ASP A 156 -14.42 -26.77 -12.16
N VAL A 157 -15.17 -26.33 -11.15
CA VAL A 157 -15.31 -27.03 -9.85
C VAL A 157 -16.55 -27.95 -9.77
N ARG A 158 -17.38 -28.04 -10.82
CA ARG A 158 -18.60 -28.90 -10.80
C ARG A 158 -18.56 -30.06 -11.78
N ILE A 159 -17.62 -30.99 -11.65
CA ILE A 159 -17.80 -32.38 -12.11
C ILE A 159 -17.13 -33.34 -11.10
N PHE A 160 -17.86 -33.74 -10.07
CA PHE A 160 -17.61 -35.01 -9.37
C PHE A 160 -18.74 -35.98 -9.76
N PRO A 161 -18.44 -37.19 -10.26
CA PRO A 161 -19.47 -38.19 -10.54
C PRO A 161 -20.08 -38.70 -9.22
N PRO A 162 -21.38 -39.05 -9.19
CA PRO A 162 -21.99 -39.65 -8.01
C PRO A 162 -21.38 -41.04 -7.77
N GLY A 163 -20.90 -41.28 -6.55
CA GLY A 163 -20.34 -42.55 -6.11
C GLY A 163 -21.40 -43.65 -6.10
N GLY A 164 -20.99 -44.85 -6.52
CA GLY A 164 -21.73 -46.09 -6.36
C GLY A 164 -21.46 -46.75 -5.01
N ASP A 165 -22.54 -47.27 -4.45
CA ASP A 165 -22.76 -48.15 -3.30
C ASP A 165 -21.56 -48.95 -2.76
N PHE A 166 -21.34 -48.84 -1.44
CA PHE A 166 -21.43 -49.93 -0.45
C PHE A 166 -21.73 -49.35 0.94
#